data_AF-A0A6A8LP13-F1
#
_entry.id   AF-A0A6A8LP13-F1
#
_cell.length_a   1.000
_cell.length_b   1.000
_cell.length_c   1.000
_cell.angle_alpha   90.00
_cell.angle_beta   90.00
_cell.angle_gamma   90.00
#
_symmetry.space_group_name_H-M   'P 1'
#
loop_
_entity.id
_entity.type
_entity.pdbx_description
1 polymer ?
#
loop_
_entity_poly.entity_id
_entity_poly.type
_entity_poly.pdbx_seq_one_letter_code
_entity_poly.pdbx_strand_id
1 'polypeptide(L)' 'MKLLFAGSECAPFFKTGGLGDVMGALPKTIAKAT' A
#
# COMPACT_ATOMS: atom_id res chain seq x y z
N MET A 1 9.74 -12.37 5.33
CA MET A 1 10.25 -11.03 5.74
C MET A 1 9.16 -10.27 6.49
N LYS A 2 9.46 -9.38 7.44
CA LYS A 2 8.44 -8.56 8.13
C LYS A 2 8.60 -7.10 7.68
N LEU A 3 7.61 -6.56 6.97
CA LEU A 3 7.59 -5.18 6.47
C LEU A 3 6.34 -4.46 6.99
N LEU A 4 6.50 -3.24 7.48
CA LEU A 4 5.40 -2.39 7.93
C LEU A 4 5.39 -1.10 7.10
N PHE A 5 4.29 -0.83 6.42
CA PHE A 5 4.06 0.39 5.65
C PHE A 5 3.24 1.38 6.47
N ALA A 6 3.69 2.63 6.52
CA ALA A 6 2.97 3.73 7.15
C ALA A 6 2.85 4.88 6.15
N GLY A 7 1.65 5.46 6.05
CA GLY A 7 1.34 6.56 5.14
C GLY A 7 0.01 7.20 5.51
N SER A 8 -0.25 8.40 4.97
CA SER A 8 -1.47 9.16 5.23
C SER A 8 -2.68 8.71 4.40
N GLU A 9 -2.48 7.84 3.40
CA GLU A 9 -3.52 7.36 2.49
C GLU A 9 -3.36 5.85 2.23
N CYS A 10 -4.47 5.12 2.11
CA CYS A 10 -4.53 3.71 1.75
C CYS A 10 -5.86 3.36 1.07
N ALA A 11 -5.81 2.91 -0.19
CA ALA A 11 -6.99 2.44 -0.91
C ALA A 11 -7.46 1.05 -0.38
N PRO A 12 -8.78 0.79 -0.29
CA PRO A 12 -9.90 1.61 -0.78
C PRO A 12 -10.47 2.60 0.25
N PHE A 13 -9.91 2.70 1.46
CA PHE A 13 -10.54 3.41 2.57
C PHE A 13 -10.29 4.93 2.55
N PHE A 14 -9.03 5.35 2.40
CA PHE A 14 -8.64 6.76 2.43
C PHE A 14 -7.72 7.05 1.25
N LYS A 15 -8.25 7.78 0.26
CA LYS A 15 -7.54 8.11 -0.97
C LYS A 15 -7.97 9.48 -1.46
N THR A 16 -7.01 10.40 -1.51
CA THR A 16 -7.16 11.71 -2.14
C THR A 16 -6.32 11.82 -3.41
N GLY A 17 -5.20 11.09 -3.48
CA GLY A 17 -4.27 11.12 -4.60
C GLY A 17 -3.69 9.76 -4.94
N GLY A 18 -2.55 9.77 -5.64
CA GLY A 18 -1.86 8.55 -6.09
C GLY A 18 -1.21 7.75 -4.97
N LEU A 19 -0.97 8.35 -3.81
CA LEU A 19 -0.35 7.67 -2.65
C LEU A 19 -1.20 6.48 -2.19
N GLY A 20 -2.53 6.64 -2.12
CA GLY A 20 -3.44 5.56 -1.75
C GLY A 20 -3.39 4.35 -2.68
N ASP A 21 -3.13 4.55 -3.99
CA ASP A 21 -2.99 3.43 -4.95
C ASP A 21 -1.73 2.64 -4.69
N VAL A 22 -0.62 3.34 -4.46
CA VAL A 22 0.68 2.72 -4.17
C VAL A 22 0.59 1.94 -2.87
N MET A 23 0.04 2.54 -1.81
CA MET A 23 -0.12 1.86 -0.51
C MET A 23 -1.10 0.67 -0.59
N GLY A 24 -2.07 0.69 -1.50
CA GLY A 24 -2.99 -0.44 -1.72
C GLY A 24 -2.43 -1.56 -2.60
N ALA A 25 -1.52 -1.25 -3.54
CA ALA A 25 -1.02 -2.20 -4.54
C ALA A 25 0.38 -2.76 -4.21
N LEU A 26 1.31 -1.91 -3.78
CA LEU A 26 2.71 -2.30 -3.55
C LEU A 26 2.88 -3.39 -2.48
N PRO A 27 2.21 -3.32 -1.30
CA PRO A 27 2.33 -4.37 -0.29
C PRO A 27 1.82 -5.72 -0.80
N LYS A 28 0.77 -5.73 -1.64
CA LYS A 28 0.21 -6.96 -2.23
C LYS A 28 1.16 -7.60 -3.23
N THR A 29 1.84 -6.78 -4.05
CA THR A 29 2.82 -7.27 -5.02
C THR A 29 4.05 -7.82 -4.31
N ILE A 30 4.58 -7.12 -3.30
CA ILE A 30 5.73 -7.59 -2.52
C ILE A 30 5.40 -8.89 -1.79
N ALA A 31 4.21 -9.03 -1.23
CA ALA A 31 3.76 -10.26 -0.58
C ALA A 31 3.62 -11.46 -1.53
N LYS A 32 3.50 -11.24 -2.85
CA LYS A 32 3.46 -12.32 -3.85
C LYS A 32 4.83 -12.66 -4.44
N ALA A 33 5.72 -11.67 -4.50
CA ALA A 33 7.06 -11.84 -5.08
C ALA A 33 8.07 -12.47 -4.11
N THR A 34 7.70 -12.60 -2.83
CA THR A 34 8.51 -13.19 -1.77
C THR A 34 7.83 -14.43 -1.22
#